data_AF-A0A1G2LQ59-F1
#
_entry.id   AF-A0A1G2LQ59-F1
#
_cell.length_a   1.000
_cell.length_b   1.000
_cell.length_c   1.000
_cell.angle_alpha   90.00
_cell.angle_beta   90.00
_cell.angle_gamma   90.00
#
_symmetry.space_group_name_H-M   'P 1'
#
loop_
_entity.id
_entity.type
_entity.pdbx_description
1 polymer ?
#
loop_
_entity_poly.entity_id
_entity_poly.type
_entity_poly.pdbx_seq_one_letter_code
_entity_poly.pdbx_strand_id
1 'polypeptide(L)'
;MHWLKFIFITALVVIFVGTSFIAIFGAGKVLTALFKAYVFKAETCEYGPSKLRPVAIEDPVKQEFEEPKRECKIDYNRAKEDIAEGLAMFIISTPIAFILFRKTKNLL
;
A
#
# COMPACT_ATOMS: atom_id res chain seq x y z
N MET A 1 -34.53 -15.64 22.49
CA MET A 1 -33.54 -14.64 22.95
C MET A 1 -32.09 -15.15 22.97
N HIS A 2 -31.80 -16.40 23.35
CA HIS A 2 -30.42 -16.93 23.34
C HIS A 2 -29.79 -17.06 21.93
N TRP A 3 -30.57 -17.44 20.93
CA TRP A 3 -30.11 -17.62 19.55
C TRP A 3 -29.61 -16.31 18.91
N LEU A 4 -30.30 -15.20 19.15
CA LEU A 4 -29.93 -13.87 18.67
C LEU A 4 -28.60 -13.39 19.28
N LYS A 5 -28.36 -13.66 20.56
CA LYS A 5 -27.09 -13.36 21.23
C LYS A 5 -25.93 -14.16 20.62
N PHE A 6 -26.18 -15.43 20.30
CA PHE A 6 -25.18 -16.30 19.69
C PHE A 6 -24.76 -15.79 18.30
N ILE A 7 -25.73 -15.49 17.43
CA ILE A 7 -25.46 -14.92 16.10
C ILE A 7 -24.68 -13.60 16.20
N PHE A 8 -25.05 -12.74 17.17
CA PHE A 8 -24.39 -11.45 17.37
C PHE A 8 -22.93 -11.60 17.81
N ILE A 9 -22.64 -12.52 18.74
CA ILE A 9 -21.27 -12.81 19.19
C ILE A 9 -20.44 -13.35 18.03
N THR A 10 -20.98 -14.30 17.26
CA THR A 10 -20.27 -14.88 16.11
C THR A 10 -19.95 -13.81 15.06
N ALA A 11 -20.91 -12.93 14.74
CA ALA A 11 -20.67 -11.83 13.81
C ALA A 11 -19.58 -10.87 14.31
N LEU A 12 -19.57 -10.56 15.60
CA LEU A 12 -18.59 -9.67 16.23
C LEU A 12 -17.17 -10.26 16.17
N VAL A 13 -17.05 -11.58 16.41
CA VAL A 13 -15.77 -12.30 16.27
C VAL A 13 -15.27 -12.25 14.83
N VAL A 14 -16.14 -12.50 13.84
CA VAL A 14 -15.75 -12.47 12.42
C VAL A 14 -15.25 -11.08 12.01
N ILE A 15 -15.97 -10.02 12.41
CA ILE A 15 -15.57 -8.64 12.12
C ILE A 15 -14.22 -8.31 12.80
N PHE A 16 -14.04 -8.73 14.06
CA PHE A 16 -12.80 -8.49 14.81
C PHE A 16 -11.59 -9.19 14.16
N VAL A 17 -11.75 -10.42 13.71
CA VAL A 17 -10.70 -11.16 13.00
C VAL A 17 -10.36 -10.44 11.69
N GLY A 18 -11.38 -10.03 10.92
CA GLY A 18 -11.19 -9.29 9.67
C GLY A 18 -10.43 -7.97 9.85
N THR A 19 -10.83 -7.15 10.83
CA THR A 19 -10.15 -5.87 11.10
C THR A 19 -8.73 -6.06 11.60
N SER A 20 -8.47 -7.10 12.39
CA SER A 20 -7.13 -7.45 12.87
C SER A 20 -6.19 -7.83 11.73
N PHE A 21 -6.65 -8.63 10.77
CA PHE A 21 -5.85 -8.96 9.58
C PHE A 21 -5.53 -7.72 8.76
N ILE A 22 -6.50 -6.84 8.50
CA ILE A 22 -6.28 -5.58 7.77
C ILE A 22 -5.21 -4.72 8.46
N ALA A 23 -5.27 -4.60 9.79
CA ALA A 23 -4.27 -3.84 10.55
C ALA A 23 -2.86 -4.44 10.42
N ILE A 24 -2.73 -5.77 10.51
CA ILE A 24 -1.45 -6.47 10.36
C ILE A 24 -0.87 -6.30 8.97
N PHE A 25 -1.68 -6.48 7.92
CA PHE A 25 -1.23 -6.31 6.54
C PHE A 25 -0.89 -4.84 6.23
N GLY A 26 -1.65 -3.89 6.76
CA GLY A 26 -1.35 -2.46 6.66
C GLY A 26 0.00 -2.11 7.27
N ALA A 27 0.26 -2.56 8.50
CA ALA A 27 1.56 -2.36 9.16
C ALA A 27 2.72 -3.04 8.41
N GLY A 28 2.49 -4.25 7.89
CA GLY A 28 3.47 -4.98 7.08
C GLY A 28 3.86 -4.26 5.80
N LYS A 29 2.89 -3.67 5.08
CA LYS A 29 3.16 -2.81 3.91
C LYS A 29 4.02 -1.61 4.26
N VAL A 30 3.68 -0.89 5.34
CA VAL A 30 4.43 0.29 5.80
C VAL A 30 5.88 -0.07 6.13
N LEU A 31 6.09 -1.14 6.91
CA LEU A 31 7.42 -1.63 7.26
C LEU A 31 8.22 -2.01 6.01
N THR A 32 7.60 -2.76 5.09
CA THR A 32 8.28 -3.20 3.86
C THR A 32 8.69 -2.03 2.98
N ALA A 33 7.81 -1.02 2.82
CA ALA A 33 8.09 0.18 2.04
C ALA A 33 9.19 1.04 2.71
N LEU A 34 9.15 1.20 4.03
CA LEU A 34 10.21 1.86 4.81
C LEU A 34 11.56 1.17 4.62
N PHE A 35 11.60 -0.16 4.80
CA PHE A 35 12.82 -0.92 4.64
C PHE A 35 13.35 -0.85 3.21
N LYS A 36 12.50 -0.99 2.19
CA LYS A 36 12.92 -0.92 0.80
C LYS A 36 13.47 0.46 0.42
N ALA A 37 12.77 1.53 0.77
CA ALA A 37 13.14 2.87 0.30
C ALA A 37 14.20 3.56 1.15
N TYR A 38 14.19 3.37 2.47
CA TYR A 38 15.02 4.15 3.39
C TYR A 38 16.19 3.35 3.97
N VAL A 39 16.04 2.04 4.21
CA VAL A 39 17.10 1.21 4.80
C VAL A 39 17.94 0.54 3.72
N PHE A 40 17.30 -0.26 2.87
CA PHE A 40 17.99 -1.02 1.83
C PHE A 40 18.21 -0.23 0.54
N LYS A 41 17.52 0.92 0.37
CA LYS A 41 17.60 1.77 -0.83
C LYS A 41 17.47 0.95 -2.12
N ALA A 42 16.51 0.03 -2.13
CA ALA A 42 16.27 -0.84 -3.27
C ALA A 42 15.91 0.02 -4.49
N GLU A 43 16.73 -0.07 -5.54
CA GLU A 43 16.51 0.66 -6.78
C GLU A 43 15.45 -0.05 -7.62
N THR A 44 14.47 0.72 -8.08
CA THR A 44 13.49 0.24 -9.06
C THR A 44 13.99 0.69 -10.43
N CYS A 45 14.31 -0.28 -11.30
CA CYS A 45 14.69 0.03 -12.67
C CYS A 45 13.44 0.08 -13.53
N GLU A 46 12.98 1.29 -13.82
CA GLU A 46 11.86 1.50 -14.74
C GLU A 46 12.41 1.95 -16.11
N TYR A 47 11.74 1.51 -17.17
CA TYR A 47 12.02 2.05 -18.50
C TYR A 47 11.41 3.44 -18.54
N GLY A 48 12.24 4.47 -18.68
CA GLY A 48 11.77 5.83 -18.85
C GLY A 48 10.87 5.93 -20.10
N PRO A 49 9.88 6.83 -20.11
CA PRO A 49 9.06 7.04 -21.29
C PRO A 49 9.96 7.42 -22.47
N SER A 50 9.79 6.73 -23.60
CA SER A 50 10.50 7.04 -24.84
C SER A 50 10.19 8.49 -25.23
N LYS A 51 11.15 9.39 -25.05
CA LYS A 51 11.01 10.79 -25.46
C LYS A 51 11.30 10.87 -26.96
N LEU A 52 10.38 11.45 -27.71
CA LEU A 52 10.67 11.88 -29.08
C LEU A 52 11.64 13.05 -28.98
N ARG A 53 12.86 12.91 -29.50
CA ARG A 53 13.73 14.08 -29.70
C ARG A 53 13.12 14.95 -30.79
N PRO A 54 12.99 16.28 -30.58
CA PRO A 54 12.74 17.18 -31.69
C PRO A 54 13.98 17.16 -32.60
N VAL A 55 13.85 16.51 -33.76
CA VAL A 55 14.86 16.56 -34.81
C VAL A 55 14.83 17.98 -35.39
N ALA A 56 15.98 18.68 -35.33
CA ALA A 56 16.11 19.98 -35.99
C ALA A 56 15.82 19.79 -37.49
N ILE A 57 14.95 20.66 -37.98
CA ILE A 57 14.32 20.62 -39.30
C ILE A 57 15.40 20.69 -40.38
N GLU A 58 15.82 19.57 -40.95
CA GLU A 58 16.58 19.57 -42.22
C GLU A 58 16.45 18.28 -43.04
N ASP A 59 15.97 17.14 -42.48
CA ASP A 59 15.72 15.92 -43.26
C ASP A 59 14.38 15.24 -42.92
N PRO A 60 13.45 15.03 -43.87
CA PRO A 60 12.09 14.54 -43.61
C PRO A 60 11.97 13.01 -43.47
N VAL A 61 13.07 12.27 -43.20
CA VAL A 61 13.03 10.81 -43.11
C VAL A 61 14.05 10.29 -42.10
N LYS A 62 13.75 10.43 -40.80
CA LYS A 62 14.16 9.52 -39.70
C LYS A 62 13.72 10.11 -38.37
N GLN A 63 12.55 9.70 -37.89
CA GLN A 63 12.25 9.79 -36.46
C GLN A 63 13.15 8.75 -35.78
N GLU A 64 14.32 9.18 -35.29
CA GLU A 64 15.13 8.34 -34.40
C GLU A 64 14.40 8.25 -33.04
N PHE A 65 13.84 7.07 -32.77
CA PHE A 65 13.37 6.73 -31.43
C PHE A 65 14.60 6.60 -30.53
N GLU A 66 14.74 7.50 -29.55
CA GLU A 66 15.77 7.34 -28.52
C GLU A 66 15.38 6.12 -27.68
N GLU A 67 16.20 5.05 -27.73
CA GLU A 67 15.94 3.84 -26.96
C GLU A 67 15.74 4.20 -25.48
N PRO A 68 14.69 3.64 -24.83
CA PRO A 68 14.36 4.00 -23.46
C PRO A 68 15.52 3.61 -22.55
N LYS A 69 16.29 4.61 -22.10
CA LYS A 69 17.35 4.41 -21.12
C LYS A 69 16.72 3.86 -19.85
N ARG A 70 17.25 2.72 -19.39
CA ARG A 70 16.86 2.11 -18.11
C ARG A 70 17.40 2.99 -16.99
N GLU A 71 16.53 3.79 -16.38
CA GLU A 71 16.89 4.60 -15.22
C GLU A 71 16.57 3.79 -13.96
N CYS A 72 17.61 3.35 -13.25
CA CYS A 72 17.46 2.77 -11.92
C CYS A 72 17.50 3.90 -10.91
N LYS A 73 16.37 4.16 -10.26
CA LYS A 73 16.26 5.18 -9.21
C LYS A 73 15.46 4.60 -8.05
N ILE A 74 15.76 5.09 -6.86
CA ILE A 74 14.98 4.77 -5.67
C ILE A 74 13.66 5.53 -5.81
N ASP A 75 12.54 4.80 -5.93
CA ASP A 75 11.22 5.39 -6.04
C ASP A 75 10.67 5.76 -4.65
N TYR A 76 11.07 6.93 -4.17
CA TYR A 76 10.58 7.47 -2.90
C TYR A 76 9.10 7.86 -2.93
N ASN A 77 8.51 8.12 -4.10
CA ASN A 77 7.11 8.51 -4.20
C ASN A 77 6.20 7.31 -3.98
N ARG A 78 6.48 6.20 -4.66
CA ARG A 78 5.75 4.95 -4.46
C ARG A 78 5.88 4.43 -3.02
N ALA A 79 7.06 4.57 -2.43
CA ALA A 79 7.25 4.22 -1.01
C ALA A 79 6.40 5.07 -0.07
N LYS A 80 6.27 6.38 -0.33
CA LYS A 80 5.39 7.26 0.46
C LYS A 80 3.92 6.90 0.31
N GLU A 81 3.50 6.52 -0.89
CA GLU A 81 2.13 6.09 -1.17
C GLU A 81 1.79 4.81 -0.40
N ASP A 82 2.66 3.79 -0.46
CA ASP A 82 2.49 2.53 0.30
C ASP A 82 2.45 2.77 1.82
N ILE A 83 3.31 3.68 2.33
CA ILE A 83 3.32 4.07 3.75
C ILE A 83 2.02 4.78 4.13
N ALA A 84 1.55 5.71 3.30
CA ALA A 84 0.32 6.47 3.54
C ALA A 84 -0.91 5.56 3.51
N GLU A 85 -1.00 4.64 2.56
CA GLU A 85 -2.08 3.65 2.44
C GLU A 85 -2.14 2.76 3.70
N GLY A 86 -0.99 2.22 4.12
CA GLY A 86 -0.92 1.37 5.31
C GLY A 86 -1.23 2.13 6.61
N LEU A 87 -0.80 3.39 6.73
CA LEU A 87 -1.15 4.26 7.86
C LEU A 87 -2.65 4.58 7.88
N ALA A 88 -3.26 4.87 6.73
CA ALA A 88 -4.69 5.13 6.63
C ALA A 88 -5.50 3.91 7.09
N MET A 89 -5.13 2.71 6.63
CA MET A 89 -5.77 1.47 7.08
C MET A 89 -5.61 1.26 8.59
N PHE A 90 -4.43 1.54 9.14
CA PHE A 90 -4.17 1.39 10.58
C PHE A 90 -4.98 2.39 11.42
N ILE A 91 -5.00 3.67 11.04
CA ILE A 91 -5.74 4.73 11.76
C ILE A 91 -7.23 4.45 11.80
N ILE A 92 -7.81 3.93 10.71
CA ILE A 92 -9.24 3.61 10.65
C ILE A 92 -9.56 2.32 11.43
N SER A 93 -8.74 1.27 11.28
CA SER A 93 -9.01 -0.04 11.89
C SER A 93 -8.76 -0.08 13.41
N THR A 94 -7.77 0.66 13.90
CA THR A 94 -7.37 0.66 15.33
C THR A 94 -8.50 1.02 16.30
N PRO A 95 -9.22 2.15 16.17
CA PRO A 95 -10.30 2.50 17.09
C PRO A 95 -11.47 1.51 17.01
N ILE A 96 -11.77 0.98 15.82
CA ILE A 96 -12.83 -0.04 15.63
C ILE A 96 -12.45 -1.34 16.34
N ALA A 97 -11.23 -1.83 16.14
CA ALA A 97 -10.72 -3.03 16.79
C ALA A 97 -10.67 -2.86 18.32
N PHE A 98 -10.27 -1.69 18.82
CA PHE A 98 -10.24 -1.39 20.24
C PHE A 98 -11.64 -1.39 20.89
N ILE A 99 -12.63 -0.77 20.23
CA ILE A 99 -14.02 -0.77 20.70
C ILE A 99 -14.59 -2.18 20.71
N LEU A 100 -14.38 -2.95 19.62
CA LEU A 100 -14.81 -4.34 19.53
C LEU A 100 -14.18 -5.17 20.65
N PHE A 101 -12.87 -5.12 20.84
CA PHE A 101 -12.16 -5.82 21.91
C PHE A 101 -12.73 -5.52 23.30
N ARG A 102 -13.01 -4.23 23.59
CA ARG A 102 -13.60 -3.83 24.87
C ARG A 102 -15.02 -4.39 25.06
N LYS A 103 -15.82 -4.44 24.00
CA LYS A 103 -17.16 -5.04 24.02
C LYS A 103 -17.10 -6.54 24.22
N THR A 104 -16.20 -7.25 23.54
CA THR A 104 -16.04 -8.70 23.70
C THR A 104 -15.57 -9.04 25.11
N LYS A 105 -14.63 -8.27 25.69
CA LYS A 105 -14.17 -8.46 27.08
C LYS A 105 -15.27 -8.25 28.13
N ASN A 106 -16.26 -7.40 27.86
CA ASN A 106 -17.38 -7.18 28.78
C ASN A 106 -18.53 -8.20 28.59
N LEU A 107 -18.50 -8.98 27.52
CA LEU A 107 -19.51 -10.01 27.20
C LEU A 107 -19.05 -11.43 27.60
N LEU A 108 -17.77 -11.61 27.87
CA LEU A 108 -17.10 -12.83 28.32
C LEU A 108 -16.92 -12.78 29.84
#